data_AF-A0A480A8T7-F1
#
_entry.id   AF-A0A480A8T7-F1
#
_cell.length_a   1.000
_cell.length_b   1.000
_cell.length_c   1.000
_cell.angle_alpha   90.00
_cell.angle_beta   90.00
_cell.angle_gamma   90.00
#
_symmetry.space_group_name_H-M   'P 1'
#
loop_
_entity.id
_entity.type
_entity.pdbx_description
1 polymer ?
#
loop_
_entity_poly.entity_id
_entity_poly.type
_entity_poly.pdbx_seq_one_letter_code
_entity_poly.pdbx_strand_id
1 'polypeptide(L)'
;MFLNKSVQTPHHKLEPKLPAASPHYVGLVKFLVQPFLESPESLSVDCEMSYTLKRAWIRIAFDPTDKGKVFGRGGRNIQAIRTVIAAAAELAGQSVYLDIYGSNTQNRDGMSFDEEQEERIPPPRSRERSGDIPRPIAKPRFRSV
;
A
#
# COMPACT_ATOMS: atom_id res chain seq x y z
N MET A 1 21.75 -60.37 32.13
CA MET A 1 21.94 -58.90 32.01
C MET A 1 21.39 -58.48 30.65
N PHE A 2 20.67 -57.37 30.61
CA PHE A 2 19.52 -57.13 29.71
C PHE A 2 19.86 -56.75 28.26
N LEU A 3 18.94 -57.11 27.35
CA LEU A 3 18.92 -56.87 25.91
C LEU A 3 18.61 -55.39 25.60
N ASN A 4 19.48 -54.71 24.86
CA ASN A 4 19.19 -53.36 24.34
C ASN A 4 18.34 -53.47 23.06
N LYS A 5 17.00 -53.39 23.22
CA LYS A 5 16.08 -53.14 22.10
C LYS A 5 16.05 -51.64 21.83
N SER A 6 16.73 -51.18 20.79
CA SER A 6 16.52 -49.85 20.23
C SER A 6 15.18 -49.85 19.49
N VAL A 7 14.19 -49.17 20.04
CA VAL A 7 12.88 -48.96 19.43
C VAL A 7 13.01 -47.75 18.50
N GLN A 8 13.04 -48.00 17.19
CA GLN A 8 12.82 -46.95 16.20
C GLN A 8 11.33 -46.58 16.25
N THR A 9 11.01 -45.40 16.77
CA THR A 9 9.66 -44.82 16.68
C THR A 9 9.41 -44.32 15.26
N PRO A 10 8.29 -44.71 14.61
CA PRO A 10 7.99 -44.31 13.24
C PRO A 10 7.42 -42.89 13.17
N HIS A 11 7.94 -42.11 12.22
CA HIS A 11 7.30 -41.00 11.52
C HIS A 11 6.50 -39.99 12.36
N HIS A 12 7.19 -38.92 12.83
CA HIS A 12 6.50 -37.64 12.99
C HIS A 12 6.09 -37.13 11.61
N LYS A 13 4.84 -37.48 11.30
CA LYS A 13 3.89 -36.86 10.37
C LYS A 13 4.39 -35.51 9.86
N LEU A 14 4.65 -35.46 8.56
CA LEU A 14 4.77 -34.23 7.77
C LEU A 14 3.67 -33.28 8.25
N GLU A 15 4.06 -32.21 8.94
CA GLU A 15 3.18 -31.07 9.12
C GLU A 15 2.73 -30.68 7.71
N PRO A 16 1.43 -30.54 7.44
CA PRO A 16 1.02 -29.90 6.22
C PRO A 16 1.66 -28.52 6.29
N LYS A 17 2.65 -28.27 5.43
CA LYS A 17 3.05 -26.91 5.06
C LYS A 17 1.74 -26.26 4.65
N LEU A 18 1.13 -25.52 5.56
CA LEU A 18 -0.12 -24.81 5.32
C LEU A 18 0.09 -24.11 3.98
N PRO A 19 -0.73 -24.39 2.95
CA PRO A 19 -0.57 -23.70 1.67
C PRO A 19 -0.51 -22.22 2.00
N ALA A 20 0.54 -21.52 1.55
CA ALA A 20 0.87 -20.15 1.94
C ALA A 20 -0.43 -19.38 2.21
N ALA A 21 -0.76 -19.24 3.51
CA ALA A 21 -2.13 -18.96 3.91
C ALA A 21 -2.49 -17.61 3.29
N SER A 22 -3.50 -17.59 2.42
CA SER A 22 -3.97 -16.35 1.83
C SER A 22 -4.22 -15.35 2.97
N PRO A 23 -3.67 -14.12 2.92
CA PRO A 23 -3.71 -13.21 4.03
C PRO A 23 -5.15 -12.95 4.45
N HIS A 24 -5.45 -13.03 5.75
CA HIS A 24 -6.77 -12.66 6.25
C HIS A 24 -6.88 -11.13 6.31
N TYR A 25 -7.12 -10.50 5.15
CA TYR A 25 -7.14 -9.05 4.99
C TYR A 25 -8.09 -8.34 5.96
N VAL A 26 -9.32 -8.84 6.11
CA VAL A 26 -10.31 -8.25 7.04
C VAL A 26 -9.78 -8.26 8.47
N GLY A 27 -9.22 -9.38 8.94
CA GLY A 27 -8.66 -9.48 10.30
C GLY A 27 -7.46 -8.57 10.49
N LEU A 28 -6.56 -8.52 9.52
CA LEU A 28 -5.38 -7.65 9.54
C LEU A 28 -5.77 -6.16 9.62
N VAL A 29 -6.70 -5.73 8.77
CA VAL A 29 -7.18 -4.34 8.74
C VAL A 29 -7.85 -3.97 10.05
N LYS A 30 -8.72 -4.84 10.59
CA LYS A 30 -9.34 -4.62 11.90
C LYS A 30 -8.29 -4.45 12.99
N PHE A 31 -7.32 -5.36 13.07
CA PHE A 31 -6.24 -5.29 14.04
C PHE A 31 -5.43 -3.99 13.94
N LEU A 32 -5.14 -3.52 12.73
CA LEU A 32 -4.34 -2.30 12.51
C LEU A 32 -5.14 -1.01 12.74
N VAL A 33 -6.42 -0.97 12.38
CA VAL A 33 -7.22 0.27 12.39
C VAL A 33 -7.98 0.47 13.69
N GLN A 34 -8.55 -0.59 14.28
CA GLN A 34 -9.37 -0.48 15.50
C GLN A 34 -8.69 0.24 16.67
N PRO A 35 -7.37 0.10 16.93
CA PRO A 35 -6.70 0.82 18.01
C PRO A 35 -6.75 2.36 17.89
N PHE A 36 -7.07 2.89 16.71
CA PHE A 36 -7.18 4.32 16.47
C PHE A 36 -8.61 4.87 16.63
N LEU A 37 -9.60 3.99 16.81
CA LEU A 37 -11.01 4.36 16.86
C LEU A 37 -11.49 4.50 18.30
N GLU A 38 -12.35 5.49 18.56
CA GLU A 38 -13.02 5.64 19.85
C GLU A 38 -14.06 4.53 20.07
N SER A 39 -14.74 4.16 18.99
CA SER A 39 -15.71 3.07 18.93
C SER A 39 -15.26 2.04 17.89
N PRO A 40 -14.56 0.96 18.29
CA PRO A 40 -14.06 -0.06 17.36
C PRO A 40 -15.15 -0.76 16.56
N GLU A 41 -16.39 -0.79 17.06
CA GLU A 41 -17.57 -1.30 16.35
C GLU A 41 -18.02 -0.44 15.17
N SER A 42 -17.59 0.83 15.10
CA SER A 42 -17.89 1.71 13.96
C SER A 42 -17.14 1.29 12.68
N LEU A 43 -16.11 0.45 12.81
CA LEU A 43 -15.30 0.01 11.68
C LEU A 43 -16.07 -1.01 10.82
N SER A 44 -16.43 -0.57 9.62
CA SER A 44 -16.91 -1.44 8.55
C SER A 44 -15.77 -1.75 7.59
N VAL A 45 -15.57 -3.02 7.29
CA VAL A 45 -14.55 -3.49 6.34
C VAL A 45 -15.23 -4.37 5.32
N ASP A 46 -15.09 -4.00 4.05
CA ASP A 46 -15.49 -4.79 2.91
C ASP A 46 -14.25 -5.21 2.13
N CYS A 47 -14.22 -6.46 1.68
CA CYS A 47 -13.08 -7.04 0.99
C CYS A 47 -13.54 -7.85 -0.21
N GLU A 48 -13.17 -7.40 -1.40
CA GLU A 48 -13.42 -8.09 -2.66
C GLU A 48 -12.12 -8.71 -3.19
N MET A 49 -12.18 -9.99 -3.58
CA MET A 49 -11.01 -10.73 -4.06
C MET A 49 -11.17 -11.11 -5.52
N SER A 50 -10.21 -10.70 -6.36
CA SER A 50 -10.08 -11.20 -7.72
C SER A 50 -9.00 -12.29 -7.76
N TYR A 51 -9.45 -13.54 -7.89
CA TYR A 51 -8.57 -14.70 -8.00
C TYR A 51 -7.79 -14.73 -9.33
N THR A 52 -8.38 -14.19 -10.40
CA THR A 52 -7.74 -14.12 -11.72
C THR A 52 -6.58 -13.14 -11.74
N LEU A 53 -6.76 -11.97 -11.12
CA LEU A 53 -5.74 -10.91 -11.06
C LEU A 53 -4.85 -11.01 -9.82
N LYS A 54 -5.08 -11.99 -8.94
CA LYS A 54 -4.44 -12.11 -7.62
C LYS A 54 -4.47 -10.77 -6.86
N ARG A 55 -5.59 -10.06 -6.92
CA ARG A 55 -5.75 -8.70 -6.37
C ARG A 55 -6.89 -8.63 -5.37
N ALA A 56 -6.64 -8.00 -4.23
CA ALA A 56 -7.65 -7.71 -3.22
C ALA A 56 -8.00 -6.21 -3.22
N TRP A 57 -9.30 -5.89 -3.17
CA TRP A 57 -9.79 -4.55 -2.90
C TRP A 57 -10.41 -4.51 -1.52
N ILE A 58 -9.88 -3.65 -0.66
CA ILE A 58 -10.33 -3.47 0.71
C ILE A 58 -10.92 -2.07 0.81
N ARG A 59 -12.15 -1.97 1.27
CA ARG A 59 -12.83 -0.70 1.50
C ARG A 59 -13.18 -0.59 2.97
N ILE A 60 -12.80 0.52 3.60
CA ILE A 60 -13.10 0.75 5.01
C ILE A 60 -13.90 2.03 5.23
N ALA A 61 -14.78 1.97 6.22
CA ALA A 61 -15.50 3.12 6.75
C ALA A 61 -15.48 3.07 8.28
N PHE A 62 -15.43 4.23 8.93
CA PHE A 62 -15.45 4.41 10.37
C PHE A 62 -15.92 5.84 10.67
N ASP A 63 -16.10 6.18 11.96
CA ASP A 63 -16.58 7.51 12.34
C ASP A 63 -15.62 8.63 11.85
N PRO A 64 -16.11 9.68 11.15
CA PRO A 64 -15.27 10.78 10.69
C PRO A 64 -14.52 11.51 11.82
N THR A 65 -14.97 11.45 13.08
CA THR A 65 -14.25 12.04 14.22
C THR A 65 -12.88 11.40 14.45
N ASP A 66 -12.74 10.12 14.11
CA ASP A 66 -11.50 9.36 14.27
C ASP A 66 -10.55 9.47 13.07
N LYS A 67 -10.98 10.17 12.00
CA LYS A 67 -10.17 10.38 10.79
C LYS A 67 -8.78 10.93 11.09
N GLY A 68 -8.66 11.90 12.00
CA GLY A 68 -7.37 12.46 12.37
C GLY A 68 -6.42 11.43 12.99
N LYS A 69 -6.95 10.50 13.81
CA LYS A 69 -6.20 9.45 14.48
C LYS A 69 -5.76 8.37 13.49
N VAL A 70 -6.68 7.90 12.64
CA VAL A 70 -6.42 6.86 11.64
C VAL A 70 -5.45 7.34 10.57
N PHE A 71 -5.63 8.53 10.03
CA PHE A 71 -4.72 9.07 9.02
C PHE A 71 -3.37 9.47 9.62
N GLY A 72 -3.38 9.98 10.85
CA GLY A 72 -2.22 10.53 11.52
C GLY A 72 -1.72 11.84 10.89
N ARG A 73 -0.74 12.48 11.53
CA ARG A 73 -0.17 13.73 11.04
C ARG A 73 0.47 13.54 9.66
N GLY A 74 -0.07 14.23 8.65
CA GLY A 74 0.41 14.16 7.27
C GLY A 74 0.14 12.82 6.58
N GLY A 75 -0.82 12.01 7.06
CA GLY A 75 -1.16 10.73 6.44
C GLY A 75 -0.19 9.59 6.75
N ARG A 76 0.79 9.80 7.63
CA ARG A 76 1.85 8.80 7.90
C ARG A 76 1.31 7.49 8.48
N ASN A 77 0.27 7.56 9.32
CA ASN A 77 -0.27 6.36 9.93
C ASN A 77 -1.01 5.51 8.90
N ILE A 78 -1.87 6.14 8.09
CA ILE A 78 -2.56 5.39 7.03
C ILE A 78 -1.59 4.85 5.98
N GLN A 79 -0.50 5.58 5.69
CA GLN A 79 0.53 5.07 4.79
C GLN A 79 1.24 3.84 5.37
N ALA A 80 1.58 3.86 6.66
CA ALA A 80 2.16 2.69 7.32
C ALA A 80 1.22 1.47 7.26
N ILE A 81 -0.08 1.69 7.51
CA ILE A 81 -1.10 0.64 7.39
C ILE A 81 -1.14 0.08 5.96
N ARG A 82 -1.16 0.96 4.94
CA ARG A 82 -1.11 0.55 3.52
C ARG A 82 0.12 -0.31 3.22
N THR A 83 1.30 0.10 3.70
CA THR A 83 2.55 -0.64 3.52
C THR A 83 2.50 -2.03 4.16
N VAL A 84 1.98 -2.15 5.39
CA VAL A 84 1.88 -3.45 6.08
C VAL A 84 0.96 -4.40 5.32
N ILE A 85 -0.20 -3.91 4.86
CA ILE A 85 -1.14 -4.74 4.10
C ILE A 85 -0.55 -5.13 2.74
N ALA A 86 0.15 -4.20 2.06
CA ALA A 86 0.84 -4.48 0.81
C ALA A 86 1.94 -5.55 0.97
N ALA A 87 2.75 -5.46 2.02
CA ALA A 87 3.77 -6.46 2.32
C ALA A 87 3.15 -7.84 2.60
N ALA A 88 2.04 -7.89 3.34
CA ALA A 88 1.32 -9.14 3.59
C ALA A 88 0.77 -9.75 2.29
N ALA A 89 0.27 -8.92 1.37
CA ALA A 89 -0.19 -9.35 0.05
C ALA A 89 0.95 -9.88 -0.81
N GLU A 90 2.08 -9.17 -0.84
CA GLU A 90 3.27 -9.53 -1.61
C GLU A 90 3.83 -10.90 -1.18
N LEU A 91 3.88 -11.16 0.14
CA LEU A 91 4.27 -12.47 0.69
C LEU A 91 3.36 -13.62 0.21
N ALA A 92 2.11 -13.31 -0.16
CA ALA A 92 1.16 -14.26 -0.72
C ALA A 92 1.11 -14.25 -2.26
N GLY A 93 1.99 -13.49 -2.92
CA GLY A 93 2.00 -13.32 -4.38
C GLY A 93 0.76 -12.60 -4.91
N GLN A 94 0.22 -11.66 -4.12
CA GLN A 94 -0.98 -10.88 -4.41
C GLN A 94 -0.69 -9.37 -4.39
N SER A 95 -1.55 -8.59 -5.04
CA SER A 95 -1.60 -7.13 -4.89
C SER A 95 -2.82 -6.73 -4.07
N VAL A 96 -2.77 -5.57 -3.43
CA VAL A 96 -3.88 -5.07 -2.61
C VAL A 96 -4.10 -3.58 -2.80
N TYR A 97 -5.37 -3.17 -2.84
CA TYR A 97 -5.78 -1.78 -2.86
C TYR A 97 -6.65 -1.49 -1.64
N LEU A 98 -6.26 -0.50 -0.84
CA LEU A 98 -7.04 -0.03 0.31
C LEU A 98 -7.73 1.29 -0.03
N ASP A 99 -9.04 1.37 0.16
CA ASP A 99 -9.84 2.57 0.00
C ASP A 99 -10.55 2.93 1.29
N ILE A 100 -10.78 4.23 1.51
CA ILE A 100 -11.36 4.77 2.73
C ILE A 100 -12.50 5.70 2.35
N TYR A 101 -13.72 5.32 2.70
CA TYR A 101 -14.89 6.13 2.43
C TYR A 101 -14.81 7.50 3.13
N GLY A 102 -15.23 8.56 2.44
CA GLY A 102 -15.17 9.94 2.96
C GLY A 102 -13.76 10.55 3.01
N SER A 103 -12.76 9.84 2.47
CA SER A 103 -11.44 10.41 2.22
C SER A 103 -11.34 10.88 0.77
N ASN A 104 -11.28 12.19 0.54
CA ASN A 104 -10.98 12.71 -0.79
C ASN A 104 -9.47 12.51 -1.05
N THR A 105 -9.11 11.37 -1.64
CA THR A 105 -7.74 10.95 -1.97
C THR A 105 -7.20 11.62 -3.25
N GLN A 106 -7.53 12.89 -3.49
CA GLN A 106 -6.94 13.65 -4.61
C GLN A 106 -5.47 14.06 -4.40
N ASN A 107 -4.75 13.49 -3.43
CA ASN A 107 -3.36 13.87 -3.18
C ASN A 107 -2.41 12.66 -3.23
N ARG A 108 -1.81 12.47 -4.42
CA ARG A 108 -0.40 12.06 -4.62
C ARG A 108 0.10 10.73 -4.03
N ASP A 109 -0.45 9.60 -4.44
CA ASP A 109 0.33 8.35 -4.43
C ASP A 109 0.34 7.74 -5.83
N GLY A 110 1.31 8.19 -6.62
CA GLY A 110 1.71 7.53 -7.86
C GLY A 110 2.36 6.20 -7.51
N MET A 111 1.56 5.14 -7.44
CA MET A 111 2.05 3.79 -7.71
C MET A 111 1.89 3.59 -9.21
N SER A 112 2.94 3.94 -9.97
CA SER A 112 3.09 3.43 -11.34
C SER A 112 3.15 1.92 -11.23
N PHE A 113 2.03 1.27 -11.48
CA PHE A 113 2.05 -0.13 -11.88
C PHE A 113 2.82 -0.13 -13.20
N ASP A 114 4.00 -0.74 -13.18
CA ASP A 114 4.81 -1.00 -14.37
C ASP A 114 4.02 -2.00 -15.22
N GLU A 115 3.05 -1.50 -15.98
CA GLU A 115 2.52 -2.21 -17.14
C GLU A 115 3.52 -2.00 -18.26
N GLU A 116 4.21 -3.07 -18.63
CA GLU A 116 4.93 -3.22 -19.90
C GLU A 116 4.07 -2.68 -21.05
N GLN A 117 4.27 -1.41 -21.41
CA GLN A 117 3.77 -0.82 -22.65
C GLN A 117 4.94 -0.66 -23.61
N GLU A 118 4.99 -1.63 -24.50
CA GLU A 118 5.77 -1.64 -25.72
C GLU A 118 5.51 -0.36 -26.55
N GLU A 119 6.62 0.25 -26.98
CA GLU A 119 6.78 1.28 -28.02
C GLU A 119 5.73 2.40 -28.13
N ARG A 120 6.08 3.62 -27.68
CA ARG A 120 5.94 4.86 -28.50
C ARG A 120 7.01 5.89 -28.16
N ILE A 121 8.05 5.96 -28.99
CA ILE A 121 8.97 7.10 -29.04
C ILE A 121 8.14 8.32 -29.51
N PRO A 122 8.07 9.43 -28.74
CA PRO A 122 7.42 10.65 -29.24
C PRO A 122 8.27 11.30 -30.34
N PRO A 123 7.68 11.86 -31.41
CA PRO A 123 8.45 12.48 -32.47
C PRO A 123 9.16 13.75 -31.97
N PRO A 124 10.36 14.08 -32.49
CA PRO A 124 11.06 15.29 -32.11
C PRO A 124 10.27 16.51 -32.58
N ARG A 125 9.94 17.42 -31.66
CA ARG A 125 9.33 18.71 -31.98
C ARG A 125 10.34 19.56 -32.73
N SER A 126 10.09 19.79 -34.02
CA SER A 126 10.72 20.86 -34.79
C SER A 126 10.29 22.20 -34.21
N ARG A 127 11.22 22.90 -33.55
CA ARG A 127 11.00 24.30 -33.13
C ARG A 127 11.70 25.22 -34.11
N GLU A 128 11.06 25.46 -35.25
CA GLU A 128 11.40 26.58 -36.11
C GLU A 128 11.03 27.91 -35.41
N ARG A 129 12.08 28.59 -34.98
CA ARG A 129 12.33 30.04 -35.12
C ARG A 129 11.11 30.94 -35.41
N SER A 130 10.68 31.71 -34.40
CA SER A 130 10.40 33.16 -34.51
C SER A 130 9.90 33.76 -33.18
N GLY A 131 10.38 34.94 -32.83
CA GLY A 131 9.74 35.84 -31.88
C GLY A 131 10.63 36.32 -30.73
N ASP A 132 11.22 37.51 -30.90
CA ASP A 132 11.91 38.32 -29.89
C ASP A 132 11.10 38.50 -28.59
N ILE A 133 11.70 38.16 -27.44
CA ILE A 133 11.32 38.71 -26.13
C ILE A 133 12.61 39.00 -25.34
N PRO A 134 12.91 40.26 -24.96
CA PRO A 134 14.11 40.58 -24.20
C PRO A 134 14.04 40.04 -22.77
N ARG A 135 15.13 39.44 -22.29
CA ARG A 135 15.30 39.02 -20.89
C ARG A 135 15.37 40.23 -19.95
N PRO A 136 14.73 40.23 -18.78
CA PRO A 136 14.95 41.29 -17.80
C PRO A 136 16.32 41.14 -17.12
N ILE A 137 17.13 42.19 -17.22
CA ILE A 137 18.40 42.36 -16.50
C ILE A 137 18.11 42.60 -15.01
N ALA A 138 18.69 41.78 -14.14
CA ALA A 138 18.70 42.00 -12.70
C ALA A 138 19.66 43.14 -12.36
N LYS A 139 19.14 44.22 -11.74
CA LYS A 139 19.97 45.34 -11.24
C LYS A 139 20.66 44.94 -9.92
N PRO A 140 21.95 45.27 -9.73
CA PRO A 140 22.63 45.08 -8.45
C PRO A 140 22.16 46.12 -7.42
N ARG A 141 21.86 45.67 -6.20
CA ARG A 141 21.58 46.54 -5.05
C ARG A 141 22.89 47.14 -4.54
N PHE A 142 23.06 48.45 -4.66
CA PHE A 142 24.09 49.18 -3.93
C PHE A 142 23.63 49.40 -2.49
N ARG A 143 24.48 49.06 -1.53
CA ARG A 143 24.32 49.32 -0.10
C ARG A 143 25.14 50.58 0.20
N SER A 144 24.49 51.69 0.54
CA SER A 144 25.18 52.85 1.10
C SER A 144 25.37 52.67 2.61
N VAL A 145 26.54 53.12 3.06
CA VAL A 145 27.03 53.16 4.44
C VAL A 145 26.25 54.18 5.26
#